data_AF-A0A357AMT6-F1
#
_entry.id   AF-A0A357AMT6-F1
#
_cell.length_a   1.000
_cell.length_b   1.000
_cell.length_c   1.000
_cell.angle_alpha   90.00
_cell.angle_beta   90.00
_cell.angle_gamma   90.00
#
_symmetry.space_group_name_H-M   'P 1'
#
loop_
_entity.id
_entity.type
_entity.pdbx_description
1 polymer ?
#
loop_
_entity_poly.entity_id
_entity_poly.type
_entity_poly.pdbx_seq_one_letter_code
_entity_poly.pdbx_strand_id
1 'polypeptide(L)'
;PGDESGLYDAILEAKKQGKIRFIGISNHRLAVAKEAIESNLYDTIQFPFSFLASDADLEIAQSCKKKDMGFIAMKALSGGLIT
;
A
#
# COMPACT_ATOMS: atom_id res chain seq x y z
N PRO A 1 2.81 -0.85 -14.79
CA PRO A 1 3.26 -0.31 -16.10
C PRO A 1 2.73 -1.18 -17.24
N GLY A 2 2.16 -0.56 -18.27
CA GLY A 2 1.58 -1.32 -19.39
C GLY A 2 0.22 -1.97 -19.09
N ASP A 3 -0.53 -1.42 -18.13
CA ASP A 3 -1.94 -1.74 -17.89
C ASP A 3 -2.80 -0.92 -18.88
N GLU A 4 -3.92 -1.50 -19.34
CA GLU A 4 -4.92 -0.86 -20.21
C GLU A 4 -5.39 0.51 -19.68
N SER A 5 -5.40 0.72 -18.37
CA SER A 5 -5.80 2.00 -17.76
C SER A 5 -4.79 3.14 -17.98
N GLY A 6 -3.52 2.83 -18.21
CA GLY A 6 -2.42 3.79 -18.29
C GLY A 6 -2.15 4.59 -17.01
N LEU A 7 -2.86 4.30 -15.90
CA LEU A 7 -2.79 5.09 -14.66
C LEU A 7 -1.39 5.07 -14.06
N TYR A 8 -0.79 3.88 -13.97
CA TYR A 8 0.55 3.75 -13.40
C TYR A 8 1.61 4.43 -14.29
N ASP A 9 1.44 4.41 -15.61
CA ASP A 9 2.35 5.05 -16.55
C ASP A 9 2.28 6.57 -16.45
N ALA A 10 1.10 7.14 -16.22
CA ALA A 10 0.95 8.57 -15.93
C ALA A 10 1.66 8.99 -14.63
N ILE A 11 1.62 8.13 -13.59
CA ILE A 11 2.34 8.37 -12.33
C ILE A 11 3.86 8.30 -12.55
N LEU A 12 4.34 7.32 -13.34
CA LEU A 12 5.77 7.24 -13.70
C LEU A 12 6.25 8.49 -14.44
N GLU A 13 5.46 9.01 -15.37
CA GLU A 13 5.78 10.24 -16.09
C GLU A 13 5.81 11.45 -15.14
N ALA A 14 4.88 11.55 -14.19
CA ALA A 14 4.92 12.58 -13.15
C ALA A 14 6.20 12.48 -12.27
N LYS A 15 6.68 11.26 -11.97
CA LYS A 15 7.94 11.04 -11.24
C LYS A 15 9.14 11.47 -12.07
N LYS A 16 9.18 11.12 -13.36
CA LYS A 16 10.23 11.54 -14.31
C LYS A 16 10.30 13.07 -14.47
N GLN A 17 9.16 13.75 -14.46
CA GLN A 17 9.07 15.22 -14.49
C GLN A 17 9.47 15.87 -13.16
N GLY A 18 9.81 15.10 -12.13
CA GLY A 18 10.17 15.61 -10.81
C GLY A 18 8.99 16.15 -9.99
N LYS A 19 7.75 15.93 -10.43
CA LYS A 19 6.53 16.41 -9.73
C LYS A 19 6.22 15.59 -8.49
N ILE A 20 6.59 14.31 -8.50
CA ILE A 20 6.45 13.40 -7.35
C ILE A 20 7.77 12.67 -7.11
N ARG A 21 8.04 12.32 -5.85
CA ARG A 21 9.28 11.62 -5.43
C ARG A 21 9.06 10.12 -5.20
N PHE A 22 7.87 9.75 -4.73
CA PHE A 22 7.51 8.39 -4.36
C PHE A 22 6.10 8.07 -4.83
N ILE A 23 5.81 6.78 -5.04
CA ILE A 23 4.55 6.24 -5.54
C ILE A 23 3.98 5.32 -4.46
N GLY A 24 2.79 5.65 -3.95
CA GLY A 24 2.09 4.86 -2.95
C GLY A 24 0.76 4.33 -3.46
N ILE A 25 0.24 3.29 -2.79
CA ILE A 25 -1.11 2.77 -3.00
C ILE A 25 -1.88 2.72 -1.67
N SER A 26 -3.21 2.88 -1.73
CA SER A 26 -4.09 2.65 -0.58
C SER A 26 -5.20 1.71 -0.99
N ASN A 27 -5.51 0.71 -0.16
CA ASN A 27 -6.62 -0.21 -0.43
C ASN A 27 -7.20 -0.83 0.86
N HIS A 28 -8.26 -1.63 0.74
CA HIS A 28 -8.88 -2.38 1.84
C HIS A 28 -8.94 -3.89 1.59
N ARG A 29 -8.40 -4.38 0.46
CA ARG A 29 -8.60 -5.75 -0.01
C ARG A 29 -7.30 -6.52 0.10
N LEU A 30 -7.27 -7.59 0.88
CA LEU A 30 -6.08 -8.42 1.10
C LEU A 30 -5.43 -8.89 -0.21
N ALA A 31 -6.22 -9.40 -1.15
CA ALA A 31 -5.70 -9.87 -2.44
C ALA A 31 -4.95 -8.76 -3.20
N VAL A 32 -5.53 -7.57 -3.27
CA VAL A 32 -4.92 -6.40 -3.94
C VAL A 32 -3.68 -5.92 -3.19
N ALA A 33 -3.67 -5.97 -1.86
CA ALA A 33 -2.50 -5.63 -1.05
C ALA A 33 -1.33 -6.61 -1.31
N LYS A 34 -1.61 -7.92 -1.37
CA LYS A 34 -0.59 -8.93 -1.67
C LYS A 34 -0.04 -8.75 -3.09
N GLU A 35 -0.90 -8.55 -4.09
CA GLU A 35 -0.48 -8.25 -5.47
C GLU A 35 0.39 -6.99 -5.55
N ALA A 36 -0.01 -5.92 -4.86
CA ALA A 36 0.75 -4.66 -4.85
C ALA A 36 2.15 -4.83 -4.22
N ILE A 37 2.25 -5.57 -3.11
CA ILE A 37 3.53 -5.86 -2.44
C ILE A 37 4.43 -6.71 -3.36
N GLU A 38 3.89 -7.74 -4.01
CA GLU A 38 4.66 -8.62 -4.88
C GLU A 38 5.12 -7.93 -6.17
N SER A 39 4.37 -6.91 -6.62
CA SER A 39 4.69 -6.18 -7.86
C SER A 39 6.00 -5.38 -7.80
N ASN A 40 6.49 -5.03 -6.60
CA ASN A 40 7.60 -4.08 -6.38
C ASN A 40 7.43 -2.73 -7.09
N LEU A 41 6.19 -2.34 -7.40
CA LEU A 41 5.90 -1.07 -8.07
C LEU A 41 5.80 0.10 -7.08
N TYR A 42 5.38 -0.16 -5.86
CA TYR A 42 5.00 0.88 -4.91
C TYR A 42 6.05 1.05 -3.81
N ASP A 43 6.38 2.30 -3.50
CA ASP A 43 7.26 2.67 -2.39
C ASP A 43 6.55 2.47 -1.03
N THR A 44 5.23 2.66 -0.99
CA THR A 44 4.42 2.50 0.23
C THR A 44 3.02 1.94 -0.03
N ILE A 45 2.45 1.26 0.97
CA ILE A 45 1.03 0.87 1.01
C ILE A 45 0.38 1.39 2.29
N GLN A 46 -0.80 1.99 2.14
CA GLN A 46 -1.68 2.35 3.23
C GLN A 46 -2.83 1.33 3.33
N PHE A 47 -2.96 0.65 4.47
CA PHE A 47 -3.88 -0.47 4.66
C PHE A 47 -4.52 -0.47 6.06
N PRO A 48 -5.77 -0.95 6.26
CA PRO A 48 -6.39 -1.02 7.59
C PRO A 48 -5.53 -1.81 8.56
N PHE A 49 -5.16 -1.19 9.67
CA PHE A 49 -4.33 -1.84 10.68
C PHE A 49 -4.52 -1.17 12.03
N SER A 50 -4.96 -1.94 13.03
CA SER A 50 -5.25 -1.48 14.39
C SER A 50 -4.97 -2.62 15.39
N PHE A 51 -5.25 -2.39 16.68
CA PHE A 51 -5.15 -3.44 17.69
C PHE A 51 -6.08 -4.65 17.42
N LEU A 52 -7.10 -4.47 16.58
CA LEU A 52 -8.05 -5.51 16.18
C LEU A 52 -7.65 -6.20 14.86
N ALA A 53 -6.42 -5.98 14.37
CA ALA A 53 -5.93 -6.59 13.15
C ALA A 53 -5.98 -8.13 13.23
N SER A 54 -6.44 -8.75 12.16
CA SER A 54 -6.39 -10.21 12.01
C SER A 54 -4.98 -10.68 11.70
N ASP A 55 -4.73 -11.99 11.81
CA ASP A 55 -3.46 -12.60 11.38
C ASP A 55 -3.16 -12.32 9.90
N ALA A 56 -4.19 -12.24 9.06
CA ALA A 56 -4.04 -11.89 7.66
C ALA A 56 -3.58 -10.44 7.46
N ASP A 57 -4.07 -9.50 8.28
CA ASP A 57 -3.64 -8.09 8.24
C ASP A 57 -2.18 -7.95 8.75
N LEU A 58 -1.81 -8.73 9.76
CA LEU A 58 -0.43 -8.83 10.26
C LEU A 58 0.53 -9.35 9.18
N GLU A 59 0.10 -10.35 8.40
CA GLU A 59 0.86 -10.89 7.28
C GLU A 59 1.18 -9.82 6.23
N ILE A 60 0.26 -8.88 5.96
CA ILE A 60 0.49 -7.75 5.05
C ILE A 60 1.63 -6.87 5.56
N ALA A 61 1.57 -6.43 6.82
CA ALA A 61 2.61 -5.57 7.41
C ALA A 61 3.99 -6.28 7.43
N GLN A 62 4.01 -7.59 7.74
CA GLN A 62 5.23 -8.39 7.69
C GLN A 62 5.78 -8.56 6.27
N SER A 63 4.90 -8.74 5.28
CA SER A 63 5.28 -8.87 3.88
C SER A 63 5.88 -7.57 3.34
N CYS A 64 5.30 -6.42 3.71
CA CYS A 64 5.87 -5.10 3.40
C CYS A 64 7.29 -4.98 3.94
N LYS A 65 7.51 -5.36 5.22
CA LYS A 65 8.85 -5.38 5.83
C LYS A 65 9.83 -6.27 5.08
N LYS A 66 9.42 -7.46 4.65
CA LYS A 66 10.27 -8.40 3.89
C LYS A 66 10.65 -7.86 2.51
N LYS A 67 9.81 -7.03 1.91
CA LYS A 67 9.97 -6.46 0.56
C LYS A 67 10.54 -5.04 0.55
N ASP A 68 10.95 -4.53 1.71
CA ASP A 68 11.42 -3.14 1.89
C ASP A 68 10.40 -2.09 1.39
N MET A 69 9.12 -2.38 1.60
CA MET A 69 8.02 -1.51 1.24
C MET A 69 7.50 -0.80 2.50
N GLY A 70 7.30 0.53 2.43
CA GLY A 70 6.76 1.28 3.56
C GLY A 70 5.32 0.91 3.86
N PHE A 71 4.99 0.66 5.13
CA PHE A 71 3.63 0.34 5.57
C PHE A 71 3.03 1.49 6.39
N ILE A 72 1.85 1.98 5.99
CA ILE A 72 1.12 3.05 6.68
C ILE A 72 -0.18 2.47 7.24
N ALA A 73 -0.26 2.39 8.58
CA ALA A 73 -1.46 1.94 9.26
C ALA A 73 -2.62 2.93 9.08
N MET A 74 -3.70 2.47 8.46
CA MET A 74 -4.94 3.23 8.27
C MET A 74 -5.99 2.81 9.29
N LYS A 75 -6.87 3.74 9.70
CA LYS A 75 -7.94 3.49 10.68
C LYS A 75 -7.41 2.87 11.97
N ALA A 76 -6.28 3.39 12.47
CA ALA A 76 -5.59 2.86 13.65
C ALA A 76 -6.46 2.82 14.92
N LEU A 77 -7.51 3.64 15.00
CA LEU A 77 -8.47 3.67 16.13
C LEU A 77 -9.79 2.94 15.85
N SER A 78 -9.91 2.19 14.74
CA SER A 78 -11.11 1.43 14.37
C SER A 78 -12.42 2.25 14.45
N GLY A 79 -12.38 3.52 14.02
CA GLY A 79 -13.54 4.42 14.11
C GLY A 79 -13.90 4.87 15.53
N GLY A 80 -12.94 4.80 16.48
CA GLY A 80 -13.14 5.14 17.89
C GLY A 80 -13.45 3.95 18.79
N LEU A 81 -13.48 2.71 18.27
CA LEU A 81 -13.82 1.52 19.07
C LEU A 81 -12.77 1.16 20.15
N ILE A 82 -11.52 1.61 19.98
CA ILE A 82 -10.38 1.25 20.83
C ILE A 82 -9.74 2.46 21.51
N THR A 83 -10.54 3.48 21.84
CA THR A 83 -10.12 4.70 22.56
C THR A 83 -10.62 4.72 23.99
#